data_AF-A0AAE5F098-F1
#
_entry.id   AF-A0AAE5F098-F1
#
_cell.length_a   1.000
_cell.length_b   1.000
_cell.length_c   1.000
_cell.angle_alpha   90.00
_cell.angle_beta   90.00
_cell.angle_gamma   90.00
#
_symmetry.space_group_name_H-M   'P 1'
#
loop_
_entity.id
_entity.type
_entity.pdbx_description
1 polymer ?
#
loop_
_entity_poly.entity_id
_entity_poly.type
_entity_poly.pdbx_seq_one_letter_code
_entity_poly.pdbx_strand_id
1 'polypeptide(L)' 'MLEVSDVIAVNSIKGRYHGSSVFVDVTIAVEPDLTLQEAHAICDRVETHMHSKGVSSVYVHPEPYHPEEESHEVHHS' A
#
# COMPACT_ATOMS: atom_id res chain seq x y z
N MET A 1 9.58 -3.62 9.67
CA MET A 1 8.73 -4.09 8.56
C MET A 1 7.37 -3.39 8.68
N LEU A 2 6.56 -3.26 7.62
CA LEU A 2 5.14 -2.92 7.82
C LEU A 2 4.47 -4.22 8.32
N GLU A 3 4.15 -4.30 9.60
CA GLU A 3 3.46 -5.46 10.19
C GLU A 3 1.97 -5.13 10.26
N VAL A 4 1.31 -5.21 9.11
CA VAL A 4 -0.16 -5.13 9.03
C VAL A 4 -0.62 -6.50 8.56
N SER A 5 -1.10 -7.32 9.51
CA SER A 5 -1.42 -8.74 9.32
C SER A 5 -2.42 -9.03 8.21
N ASP A 6 -3.21 -8.02 7.83
CA ASP A 6 -4.29 -8.10 6.83
C ASP A 6 -3.82 -7.70 5.41
N VAL A 7 -2.55 -7.33 5.26
CA VAL A 7 -1.96 -7.05 3.96
C VAL A 7 -1.32 -8.33 3.43
N ILE A 8 -1.83 -8.84 2.32
CA ILE A 8 -1.34 -10.07 1.68
C ILE A 8 0.04 -9.80 1.08
N ALA A 9 0.15 -8.72 0.32
CA ALA A 9 1.38 -8.29 -0.32
C ALA A 9 1.42 -6.78 -0.50
N VAL A 10 2.61 -6.23 -0.66
CA VAL A 10 2.79 -4.82 -1.02
C VAL A 10 3.27 -4.76 -2.46
N ASN A 11 2.38 -4.35 -3.36
CA ASN A 11 2.66 -4.31 -4.80
C ASN A 11 3.66 -3.20 -5.13
N SER A 12 3.52 -2.02 -4.51
CA SER A 12 4.41 -0.90 -4.77
C SER A 12 4.45 0.08 -3.61
N ILE A 13 5.62 0.69 -3.40
CA ILE A 13 5.82 1.77 -2.45
C ILE A 13 6.57 2.89 -3.15
N LYS A 14 5.98 4.07 -3.23
CA LYS A 14 6.57 5.28 -3.83
C LYS A 14 6.62 6.39 -2.81
N GLY A 15 7.80 6.60 -2.22
CA GLY A 15 8.08 7.77 -1.40
C GLY A 15 8.54 8.95 -2.24
N ARG A 16 7.98 10.14 -1.99
CA ARG A 16 8.41 11.41 -2.58
C ARG A 16 8.64 12.42 -1.47
N TYR A 17 9.79 13.08 -1.52
CA TYR A 17 10.10 14.20 -0.63
C TYR A 17 9.86 15.51 -1.38
N HIS A 18 9.09 16.41 -0.79
CA HIS A 18 8.88 17.76 -1.31
C HIS A 18 9.20 18.78 -0.21
N GLY A 19 10.41 19.31 -0.22
CA GLY A 19 10.91 20.21 0.84
C GLY A 19 10.88 19.52 2.21
N SER A 20 10.06 20.03 3.11
CA SER A 20 9.88 19.49 4.48
C SER A 20 8.79 18.42 4.58
N SER A 21 8.01 18.20 3.51
CA SER A 21 6.87 17.29 3.52
C SER A 21 7.20 15.98 2.82
N VAL A 22 6.87 14.87 3.47
CA VAL A 22 7.06 13.52 2.92
C VAL A 22 5.71 12.98 2.47
N PHE A 23 5.64 12.60 1.20
CA PHE A 23 4.47 11.98 0.58
C PHE A 23 4.80 10.52 0.29
N VAL A 24 4.04 9.59 0.85
CA VAL A 24 4.22 8.17 0.58
C VAL A 24 2.97 7.65 -0.09
N ASP A 25 3.14 7.03 -1.24
CA ASP A 25 2.08 6.35 -1.97
C ASP A 25 2.35 4.85 -1.87
N VAL A 26 1.38 4.09 -1.38
CA VAL A 26 1.54 2.66 -1.15
C VAL A 26 0.38 1.92 -1.78
N THR A 27 0.71 0.90 -2.57
CA THR A 27 -0.26 -0.01 -3.19
C THR A 27 -0.14 -1.34 -2.47
N ILE A 28 -1.22 -1.75 -1.82
CA ILE A 28 -1.29 -3.01 -1.07
C ILE A 28 -2.31 -3.94 -1.71
N ALA A 29 -1.93 -5.21 -1.78
CA ALA A 29 -2.82 -6.28 -2.17
C ALA A 29 -3.58 -6.78 -0.93
N VAL A 30 -4.89 -6.80 -1.03
CA VAL A 30 -5.81 -7.21 0.04
C VAL A 30 -6.77 -8.30 -0.47
N GLU A 31 -7.45 -9.01 0.42
CA GLU A 31 -8.39 -10.04 -0.01
C GLU A 31 -9.58 -9.43 -0.79
N PRO A 32 -9.98 -10.02 -1.93
CA PRO A 32 -11.11 -9.51 -2.72
C PRO A 32 -12.46 -9.62 -2.00
N ASP A 33 -12.54 -10.47 -0.97
CA ASP A 33 -13.74 -10.68 -0.15
C ASP A 33 -13.83 -9.71 1.04
N LEU A 34 -12.83 -8.83 1.22
CA LEU A 34 -12.83 -7.85 2.30
C LEU A 34 -14.00 -6.88 2.18
N THR A 35 -14.60 -6.57 3.32
CA THR A 35 -15.60 -5.52 3.39
C THR A 35 -14.94 -4.14 3.26
N LEU A 36 -15.71 -3.16 2.77
CA LEU A 36 -15.26 -1.77 2.70
C LEU A 36 -14.74 -1.25 4.06
N GLN A 37 -15.35 -1.70 5.16
CA GLN A 37 -14.99 -1.29 6.50
C GLN A 37 -13.63 -1.85 6.94
N GLU A 38 -13.33 -3.10 6.59
CA GLU A 38 -12.03 -3.70 6.85
C GLU A 38 -10.94 -3.08 5.97
N ALA A 39 -11.23 -2.84 4.69
CA ALA A 39 -10.31 -2.11 3.81
C ALA A 39 -9.95 -0.73 4.40
N HIS A 40 -10.93 0.01 4.92
CA HIS A 40 -10.68 1.28 5.62
C HIS A 40 -9.80 1.09 6.87
N ALA A 41 -10.05 0.07 7.69
CA ALA A 41 -9.26 -0.20 8.89
C ALA A 41 -7.80 -0.54 8.56
N ILE A 42 -7.56 -1.25 7.46
CA ILE A 42 -6.21 -1.55 6.95
C ILE A 42 -5.51 -0.26 6.53
N CYS A 43 -6.17 0.58 5.72
CA CYS A 43 -5.63 1.87 5.32
C CYS A 43 -5.27 2.73 6.53
N ASP A 44 -6.18 2.88 7.50
CA ASP A 44 -5.99 3.71 8.69
C ASP A 44 -4.78 3.27 9.53
N ARG A 45 -4.57 1.94 9.65
CA ARG A 45 -3.39 1.36 10.31
C ARG A 45 -2.09 1.67 9.57
N VAL A 46 -2.09 1.54 8.25
CA VAL A 46 -0.94 1.87 7.41
C VAL A 46 -0.63 3.37 7.52
N GLU A 47 -1.64 4.22 7.47
CA GLU A 47 -1.51 5.67 7.61
C GLU A 47 -0.92 6.05 8.96
N THR A 48 -1.47 5.51 10.04
CA THR A 48 -0.99 5.72 11.41
C THR A 48 0.48 5.31 11.58
N HIS A 49 0.87 4.15 11.03
CA HIS A 49 2.25 3.68 11.10
C HIS A 49 3.22 4.59 10.34
N MET A 50 2.81 5.10 9.18
CA MET A 50 3.65 6.02 8.39
C MET A 50 3.73 7.41 9.03
N HIS A 51 2.63 7.92 9.57
CA HIS A 51 2.63 9.16 10.36
C HIS A 51 3.55 9.06 11.57
N SER A 52 3.57 7.90 12.26
CA SER A 52 4.51 7.68 13.36
C SER A 52 5.98 7.73 12.93
N LYS A 53 6.28 7.54 11.64
CA LYS A 53 7.63 7.67 11.06
C LYS A 53 7.96 9.07 10.55
N GLY A 54 7.05 10.04 10.75
CA GLY A 54 7.22 11.42 10.30
C GLY A 54 6.82 11.66 8.85
N VAL A 55 6.02 10.76 8.25
CA VAL A 55 5.41 10.99 6.94
C VAL A 55 4.29 12.02 7.08
N SER A 56 4.27 13.04 6.22
CA SER A 56 3.32 14.14 6.31
C SER A 56 1.98 13.82 5.65
N SER A 57 2.01 13.01 4.59
CA SER A 57 0.82 12.54 3.90
C SER A 57 1.12 11.16 3.34
N VAL A 58 0.22 10.21 3.56
CA VAL A 58 0.32 8.88 2.98
C VAL A 58 -0.98 8.54 2.25
N TYR A 59 -0.84 7.93 1.09
CA TYR A 59 -1.94 7.45 0.28
C TYR A 59 -1.84 5.93 0.22
N VAL A 60 -2.90 5.26 0.63
CA VAL A 60 -3.00 3.80 0.62
C VAL A 60 -4.02 3.41 -0.42
N HIS A 61 -3.57 2.67 -1.42
CA HIS A 61 -4.39 2.13 -2.49
C HIS A 61 -4.55 0.63 -2.26
N PRO A 62 -5.66 0.20 -1.61
CA PRO A 62 -5.99 -1.21 -1.50
C PRO A 62 -6.51 -1.72 -2.84
N GLU A 63 -5.84 -2.71 -3.40
CA GLU A 63 -6.26 -3.43 -4.59
C GLU A 63 -6.49 -4.89 -4.24
N PRO A 64 -7.52 -5.54 -4.80
CA PRO A 64 -7.72 -6.98 -4.62
C PRO A 64 -6.50 -7.76 -5.12
N TYR A 65 -6.05 -8.75 -4.37
CA TYR A 65 -4.95 -9.61 -4.79
C TYR A 65 -5.41 -10.51 -5.95
N HIS A 66 -4.75 -10.34 -7.09
CA HIS A 66 -4.95 -11.16 -8.28
C HIS A 66 -3.65 -11.95 -8.55
N PRO A 67 -3.61 -13.26 -8.30
CA PRO A 67 -2.41 -14.07 -8.50
C PRO A 67 -2.02 -14.27 -9.98
N GLU A 68 -2.83 -13.75 -10.92
CA GLU A 68 -2.68 -13.93 -12.36
C GLU A 68 -1.79 -12.88 -13.06
N GLU A 69 -1.53 -11.74 -12.40
CA GLU A 69 -0.84 -10.59 -13.02
C GLU A 69 0.68 -10.57 -12.80
N GLU A 70 1.23 -11.49 -11.99
CA GLU A 70 2.69 -11.55 -11.67
C GLU A 70 3.54 -12.22 -12.77
N SER A 71 2.96 -12.65 -13.91
CA SER A 71 3.67 -13.40 -14.97
C SER A 71 4.04 -12.61 -16.24
N HIS A 72 3.95 -11.28 -16.27
CA HIS A 72 4.37 -10.47 -17.43
C HIS A 72 5.66 -9.66 -17.19
N GLU A 73 6.74 -10.34 -16.80
CA GLU A 73 8.08 -9.92 -17.24
C GLU A 73 8.46 -10.69 -18.51
N VAL A 74 8.14 -10.16 -19.69
CA VAL A 74 8.95 -10.43 -20.91
C VAL A 74 8.91 -9.26 -21.89
N HIS A 75 10.02 -8.49 -21.85
CA HIS A 75 10.78 -7.99 -22.99
C HIS A 75 10.01 -7.25 -24.12
N HIS A 76 10.21 -5.94 -24.22
CA HIS A 76 10.19 -5.29 -25.53
C HIS A 76 11.33 -4.28 -25.68
N SER A 77 12.38 -4.80 -26.33
CA SER A 77 13.37 -4.24 -27.28
C SER A 77 13.55 -2.72 -27.39
#